data_AF-A0AAV7ZZX9-F1
#
_entry.id   AF-A0AAV7ZZX9-F1
#
_cell.length_a   1.000
_cell.length_b   1.000
_cell.length_c   1.000
_cell.angle_alpha   90.00
_cell.angle_beta   90.00
_cell.angle_gamma   90.00
#
_symmetry.space_group_name_H-M   'P 1'
#
loop_
_entity.id
_entity.type
_entity.pdbx_description
1 polymer ?
#
loop_
_entity_poly.entity_id
_entity_poly.type
_entity_poly.pdbx_seq_one_letter_code
_entity_poly.pdbx_strand_id
1 'polypeptide(L)'
;MINNKMKNIQKKKKKTHKNKKGHSMVFASFKVNGATTPSTLCCVAMRNENMSKLHIVEVGGEKRGNEPKYQRTSVDIYFPQEAVTDFPLSMQIGEKYGVIYLITQMGYIHVYDLETGAMIYMNRISSETIFVTTQNKNNNGIIGVNRKGQVLTITINEETVIPYIVSTLKNLDLAISLTGRANLPGAEDLFMTQFNRYFEQGNYKQAAIIASNSPGQSLRTAQTINMFKQAPQQQGSPAPILQYFSVLLDKGKLNALESIELATPVVQQGRTQLIERWLKENKLECSEELGDLVRRIDTMLALSIYLRATASEKVVQCFAELGQFGKIIAYSKKFDYKPNYPMILSNLIQINAEAVTPFVQLLLNDESGQLIEIPTMMEILLRGGMIQDLTQIMLDVLKNNKEEEGPLQTRLLEINLNTAPRVADAIMAQEVFSHYDRAKNCIPM
;
A
#
# COMPACT_ATOMS: atom_id res chain seq x y z
N MET A 1 10.51 -47.86 40.65
CA MET A 1 10.57 -46.62 39.84
C MET A 1 9.35 -46.34 38.95
N ILE A 2 8.45 -47.29 38.69
CA ILE A 2 7.28 -47.09 37.79
C ILE A 2 6.11 -46.36 38.50
N ASN A 3 5.90 -46.57 39.81
CA ASN A 3 4.83 -45.91 40.58
C ASN A 3 5.01 -44.39 40.78
N ASN A 4 6.25 -43.87 40.74
CA ASN A 4 6.50 -42.42 40.83
C ASN A 4 6.29 -41.69 39.50
N LYS A 5 6.40 -42.38 38.35
CA LYS A 5 6.07 -41.79 37.04
C LYS A 5 4.55 -41.65 36.84
N MET A 6 3.74 -42.61 37.28
CA MET A 6 2.27 -42.48 37.23
C MET A 6 1.72 -41.39 38.16
N LYS A 7 2.28 -41.23 39.37
CA LYS A 7 1.92 -40.10 40.27
C LYS A 7 2.31 -38.73 39.69
N ASN A 8 3.41 -38.64 38.95
CA ASN A 8 3.81 -37.39 38.28
C ASN A 8 3.00 -37.08 37.02
N ILE A 9 2.50 -38.09 36.30
CA ILE A 9 1.58 -37.90 35.17
C ILE A 9 0.18 -37.46 35.66
N GLN A 10 -0.30 -38.00 36.79
CA GLN A 10 -1.54 -37.52 37.43
C GLN A 10 -1.39 -36.12 38.05
N LYS A 11 -0.20 -35.74 38.58
CA LYS A 11 0.07 -34.38 39.05
C LYS A 11 0.19 -33.35 37.92
N LYS A 12 0.72 -33.71 36.74
CA LYS A 12 0.80 -32.80 35.58
C LYS A 12 -0.54 -32.54 34.88
N LYS A 13 -1.53 -33.43 35.04
CA LYS A 13 -2.93 -33.22 34.54
C LYS A 13 -3.82 -32.40 35.47
N LYS A 14 -3.33 -32.00 36.66
CA LYS A 14 -4.02 -31.09 37.59
C LYS A 14 -3.39 -29.69 37.61
N LYS A 15 -3.08 -29.11 36.44
CA LYS A 15 -3.18 -27.64 36.35
C LYS A 15 -4.68 -27.35 36.43
N THR A 16 -5.15 -27.09 37.65
CA THR A 16 -6.50 -26.67 37.99
C THR A 16 -7.08 -25.79 36.87
N HIS A 17 -8.01 -26.34 36.09
CA HIS A 17 -8.98 -25.49 35.41
C HIS A 17 -9.59 -24.64 36.53
N LYS A 18 -9.25 -23.35 36.58
CA LYS A 18 -9.90 -22.45 37.53
C LYS A 18 -11.37 -22.44 37.10
N ASN A 19 -12.24 -23.10 37.87
CA ASN A 19 -13.68 -23.03 37.67
C ASN A 19 -14.06 -21.55 37.80
N LYS A 20 -14.20 -20.87 36.67
CA LYS A 20 -14.70 -19.51 36.62
C LYS A 20 -16.22 -19.62 36.63
N LYS A 21 -16.84 -19.16 37.71
CA LYS A 21 -18.28 -18.92 37.73
C LYS A 21 -18.57 -17.86 36.65
N GLY A 22 -19.62 -18.06 35.88
CA GLY A 22 -20.01 -17.19 34.78
C GLY A 22 -21.41 -17.59 34.33
N HIS A 23 -22.27 -16.61 34.07
CA HIS A 23 -23.61 -16.88 33.55
C HIS A 23 -23.58 -17.02 32.04
N SER A 24 -22.83 -16.14 31.37
CA SER A 24 -22.64 -16.17 29.92
C SER A 24 -21.18 -15.97 29.56
N MET A 25 -20.74 -16.63 28.49
CA MET A 25 -19.37 -16.60 28.00
C MET A 25 -19.35 -16.63 26.47
N VAL A 26 -18.42 -15.87 25.88
CA VAL A 26 -18.14 -15.89 24.45
C VAL A 26 -16.65 -15.69 24.18
N PHE A 27 -16.15 -16.24 23.09
CA PHE A 27 -14.79 -15.99 22.61
C PHE A 27 -14.81 -15.01 21.45
N ALA A 28 -13.78 -14.18 21.36
CA ALA A 28 -13.61 -13.21 20.29
C ALA A 28 -12.18 -13.24 19.76
N SER A 29 -12.01 -13.02 18.46
CA SER A 29 -10.71 -12.66 17.88
C SER A 29 -10.62 -11.14 17.85
N PHE A 30 -9.61 -10.55 18.50
CA PHE A 30 -9.44 -9.10 18.58
C PHE A 30 -7.99 -8.71 18.36
N LYS A 31 -7.73 -7.80 17.43
CA LYS A 31 -6.38 -7.28 17.16
C LYS A 31 -6.18 -5.99 17.97
N VAL A 32 -5.33 -6.05 18.98
CA VAL A 32 -4.93 -4.89 19.78
C VAL A 32 -4.17 -3.90 18.88
N ASN A 33 -4.38 -2.60 19.09
CA ASN A 33 -3.66 -1.56 18.36
C ASN A 33 -2.14 -1.75 18.50
N GLY A 34 -1.43 -1.81 17.37
CA GLY A 34 0.01 -2.06 17.30
C GLY A 34 0.41 -3.54 17.30
N ALA A 35 -0.50 -4.48 17.58
CA ALA A 35 -0.19 -5.91 17.55
C ALA A 35 -0.08 -6.43 16.10
N THR A 36 0.80 -7.40 15.88
CA THR A 36 1.00 -8.01 14.56
C THR A 36 -0.05 -9.07 14.24
N THR A 37 -0.55 -9.77 15.27
CA THR A 37 -1.56 -10.84 15.14
C THR A 37 -2.76 -10.63 16.08
N PRO A 38 -3.96 -11.12 15.72
CA PRO A 38 -5.11 -11.08 16.60
C PRO A 38 -4.93 -11.95 17.86
N SER A 39 -5.37 -11.42 18.99
CA SER A 39 -5.47 -12.10 20.28
C SER A 39 -6.82 -12.81 20.41
N THR A 40 -6.82 -13.99 21.04
CA THR A 40 -8.06 -14.68 21.40
C THR A 40 -8.52 -14.20 22.76
N LEU A 41 -9.64 -13.47 22.80
CA LEU A 41 -10.26 -13.00 24.02
C LEU A 41 -11.37 -13.93 24.47
N CYS A 42 -11.55 -14.05 25.77
CA CYS A 42 -12.66 -14.72 26.43
C CYS A 42 -13.38 -13.68 27.29
N CYS A 43 -14.65 -13.44 26.93
CA CYS A 43 -15.53 -12.52 27.65
C CYS A 43 -16.46 -13.34 28.53
N VAL A 44 -16.56 -13.01 29.82
CA VAL A 44 -17.41 -13.70 30.80
C VAL A 44 -18.22 -12.67 31.55
N ALA A 45 -19.55 -12.77 31.48
CA ALA A 45 -20.47 -11.98 32.28
C ALA A 45 -21.05 -12.80 33.42
N MET A 46 -21.14 -12.18 34.59
CA MET A 46 -21.67 -12.82 35.77
C MET A 46 -22.36 -11.84 36.70
N ARG A 47 -23.40 -12.31 37.39
CA ARG A 47 -24.01 -11.62 38.52
C ARG A 47 -24.19 -12.59 39.68
N ASN A 48 -23.63 -12.25 40.83
CA ASN A 48 -23.84 -12.94 42.10
C ASN A 48 -24.42 -11.93 43.11
N GLU A 49 -24.78 -12.38 44.31
CA GLU A 49 -25.37 -11.55 45.37
C GLU A 49 -24.58 -10.25 45.64
N ASN A 50 -23.26 -10.27 45.51
CA ASN A 50 -22.38 -9.14 45.85
C ASN A 50 -21.75 -8.44 44.65
N MET A 51 -21.85 -9.00 43.43
CA MET A 51 -21.09 -8.47 42.29
C MET A 51 -21.73 -8.78 40.94
N SER A 52 -21.71 -7.80 40.05
CA SER A 52 -22.12 -7.92 38.64
C SER A 52 -20.96 -7.48 37.78
N LYS A 53 -20.27 -8.40 37.09
CA LYS A 53 -19.04 -8.09 36.34
C LYS A 53 -18.99 -8.70 34.95
N LEU A 54 -18.40 -7.95 34.03
CA LEU A 54 -17.93 -8.40 32.74
C LEU A 54 -16.40 -8.47 32.77
N HIS A 55 -15.86 -9.66 32.57
CA HIS A 55 -14.42 -9.91 32.48
C HIS A 55 -14.02 -10.15 31.02
N ILE A 56 -13.03 -9.44 30.54
CA ILE A 56 -12.43 -9.65 29.22
C ILE A 56 -10.98 -10.05 29.46
N VAL A 57 -10.62 -11.26 29.04
CA VAL A 57 -9.29 -11.84 29.26
C VAL A 57 -8.75 -12.45 27.99
N GLU A 58 -7.48 -12.22 27.71
CA GLU A 58 -6.76 -12.98 26.68
C GLU A 58 -6.55 -14.43 27.15
N VAL A 59 -6.82 -15.38 26.26
CA VAL A 59 -6.68 -16.82 26.51
C VAL A 59 -5.67 -17.44 25.54
N GLY A 60 -4.87 -18.39 26.03
CA GLY A 60 -3.88 -19.09 25.20
C GLY A 60 -2.52 -18.40 25.12
N GLY A 61 -1.96 -18.03 26.27
CA GLY A 61 -0.75 -17.20 26.37
C GLY A 61 0.43 -17.58 25.47
N GLU A 62 1.12 -16.52 25.01
CA GLU A 62 2.48 -16.50 24.44
C GLU A 62 2.63 -17.11 23.04
N LYS A 63 1.95 -16.55 22.04
CA LYS A 63 2.64 -16.41 20.75
C LYS A 63 3.80 -15.43 20.96
N ARG A 64 5.03 -15.95 21.14
CA ARG A 64 6.25 -15.13 21.21
C ARG A 64 6.23 -14.12 20.05
N GLY A 65 6.31 -12.82 20.36
CA GLY A 65 6.36 -11.74 19.37
C GLY A 65 5.07 -10.96 19.12
N ASN A 66 3.94 -11.27 19.78
CA ASN A 66 2.73 -10.45 19.69
C ASN A 66 2.66 -9.44 20.85
N GLU A 67 3.40 -8.33 20.71
CA GLU A 67 3.29 -7.17 21.60
C GLU A 67 2.68 -5.99 20.82
N PRO A 68 1.81 -5.17 21.46
CA PRO A 68 1.36 -5.24 22.85
C PRO A 68 0.31 -6.33 23.12
N LYS A 69 0.32 -6.90 24.33
CA LYS A 69 -0.68 -7.87 24.81
C LYS A 69 -1.96 -7.18 25.24
N TYR A 70 -3.08 -7.90 25.21
CA TYR A 70 -4.33 -7.36 25.74
C TYR A 70 -4.26 -7.23 27.26
N GLN A 71 -4.52 -6.04 27.78
CA GLN A 71 -4.59 -5.82 29.21
C GLN A 71 -5.92 -6.34 29.74
N ARG A 72 -5.88 -7.27 30.71
CA ARG A 72 -7.08 -7.83 31.32
C ARG A 72 -7.99 -6.72 31.85
N THR A 73 -9.24 -6.77 31.41
CA THR A 73 -10.27 -5.79 31.74
C THR A 73 -11.37 -6.41 32.58
N SER A 74 -11.87 -5.63 33.54
CA SER A 74 -13.00 -6.01 34.39
C SER A 74 -13.84 -4.78 34.65
N VAL A 75 -15.09 -4.80 34.20
CA VAL A 75 -16.05 -3.70 34.39
C VAL A 75 -17.29 -4.21 35.10
N ASP A 76 -18.00 -3.30 35.76
CA ASP A 76 -19.26 -3.63 36.41
C ASP A 76 -20.42 -3.62 35.40
N ILE A 77 -21.33 -4.59 35.52
CA ILE A 77 -22.56 -4.64 34.74
C ILE A 77 -23.65 -3.99 35.57
N TYR A 78 -24.19 -2.88 35.09
CA TYR A 78 -25.30 -2.21 35.75
C TYR A 78 -26.58 -3.03 35.61
N PHE A 79 -27.36 -3.13 36.70
CA PHE A 79 -28.72 -3.65 36.69
C PHE A 79 -29.63 -2.65 37.42
N PRO A 80 -30.77 -2.25 36.84
CA PRO A 80 -31.73 -1.37 37.53
C PRO A 80 -32.19 -1.95 38.87
N GLN A 81 -32.56 -1.09 39.82
CA GLN A 81 -33.02 -1.51 41.15
C GLN A 81 -34.25 -2.43 41.10
N GLU A 82 -35.11 -2.26 40.09
CA GLU A 82 -36.30 -3.10 39.85
C GLU A 82 -35.94 -4.51 39.37
N ALA A 83 -34.73 -4.72 38.83
CA ALA A 83 -34.27 -5.95 38.21
C ALA A 83 -33.39 -6.77 39.18
N VAL A 84 -33.85 -6.97 40.42
CA VAL A 84 -33.07 -7.63 41.49
C VAL A 84 -32.68 -9.08 41.12
N THR A 85 -33.60 -9.82 40.50
CA THR A 85 -33.40 -11.23 40.10
C THR A 85 -32.89 -11.39 38.67
N ASP A 86 -32.58 -10.29 37.97
CA ASP A 86 -32.08 -10.35 36.60
C ASP A 86 -30.63 -10.84 36.56
N PHE A 87 -30.21 -11.44 35.46
CA PHE A 87 -28.84 -11.92 35.28
C PHE A 87 -28.45 -12.00 33.80
N PRO A 88 -27.15 -12.00 33.47
CA PRO A 88 -26.70 -12.16 32.09
C PRO A 88 -27.14 -13.52 31.55
N LEU A 89 -27.89 -13.56 30.45
CA LEU A 89 -28.40 -14.81 29.87
C LEU A 89 -27.57 -15.25 28.68
N SER A 90 -27.32 -14.36 27.73
CA SER A 90 -26.56 -14.68 26.51
C SER A 90 -25.65 -13.54 26.08
N MET A 91 -24.58 -13.90 25.37
CA MET A 91 -23.56 -12.96 24.91
C MET A 91 -23.12 -13.32 23.49
N GLN A 92 -22.99 -12.30 22.63
CA GLN A 92 -22.50 -12.44 21.25
C GLN A 92 -21.52 -11.30 20.93
N ILE A 93 -20.69 -11.51 19.91
CA ILE A 93 -19.67 -10.53 19.48
C ILE A 93 -20.06 -9.93 18.12
N GLY A 94 -20.06 -8.61 18.04
CA GLY A 94 -20.09 -7.88 16.78
C GLY A 94 -18.66 -7.69 16.27
N GLU A 95 -18.16 -8.63 15.48
CA GLU A 95 -16.74 -8.68 15.08
C GLU A 95 -16.30 -7.43 14.33
N LYS A 96 -17.10 -6.94 13.37
CA LYS A 96 -16.82 -5.69 12.62
C LYS A 96 -16.55 -4.51 13.54
N TYR A 97 -17.35 -4.36 14.60
CA TYR A 97 -17.29 -3.19 15.49
C TYR A 97 -16.37 -3.41 16.70
N GLY A 98 -16.04 -4.66 17.02
CA GLY A 98 -15.38 -5.01 18.27
C GLY A 98 -16.27 -4.66 19.47
N VAL A 99 -17.52 -5.09 19.45
CA VAL A 99 -18.48 -4.87 20.55
C VAL A 99 -19.03 -6.19 21.09
N ILE A 100 -19.44 -6.17 22.35
CA ILE A 100 -20.08 -7.28 23.06
C ILE A 100 -21.56 -6.95 23.22
N TYR A 101 -22.42 -7.77 22.65
CA TYR A 101 -23.85 -7.75 22.91
C TYR A 101 -24.16 -8.71 24.06
N LEU A 102 -24.74 -8.20 25.13
CA LEU A 102 -25.15 -8.98 26.29
C LEU A 102 -26.66 -8.83 26.51
N ILE A 103 -27.38 -9.94 26.49
CA ILE A 103 -28.82 -9.99 26.79
C ILE A 103 -29.02 -10.57 28.19
N THR A 104 -29.91 -9.95 28.96
CA THR A 104 -30.29 -10.42 30.30
C THR A 104 -31.59 -11.22 30.29
N GLN A 105 -31.85 -11.95 31.38
CA GLN A 105 -33.07 -12.74 31.56
C GLN A 105 -34.36 -11.91 31.46
N MET A 106 -34.33 -10.66 31.94
CA MET A 106 -35.49 -9.73 31.90
C MET A 106 -35.59 -8.92 30.60
N GLY A 107 -34.79 -9.24 29.58
CA GLY A 107 -34.88 -8.65 28.25
C GLY A 107 -34.16 -7.31 28.08
N TYR A 108 -33.17 -7.00 28.93
CA TYR A 108 -32.26 -5.89 28.70
C TYR A 108 -31.17 -6.28 27.70
N ILE A 109 -30.82 -5.35 26.81
CA ILE A 109 -29.61 -5.40 26.00
C ILE A 109 -28.58 -4.47 26.62
N HIS A 110 -27.34 -4.95 26.72
CA HIS A 110 -26.17 -4.13 27.00
C HIS A 110 -25.19 -4.28 25.84
N VAL A 111 -24.61 -3.16 25.43
CA VAL A 111 -23.56 -3.11 24.41
C VAL A 111 -22.30 -2.57 25.08
N TYR A 112 -21.23 -3.34 25.06
CA TYR A 112 -19.92 -2.95 25.59
C TYR A 112 -18.87 -2.93 24.50
N ASP A 113 -17.88 -2.04 24.62
CA ASP A 113 -16.66 -2.09 23.83
C ASP A 113 -15.81 -3.32 24.21
N LEU A 114 -15.36 -4.09 23.24
CA LEU A 114 -14.55 -5.29 23.46
C LEU A 114 -13.12 -4.96 23.91
N GLU A 115 -12.60 -3.78 23.54
CA GLU A 115 -11.23 -3.38 23.89
C GLU A 115 -11.13 -2.93 25.35
N THR A 116 -11.97 -1.98 25.75
CA THR A 116 -11.90 -1.31 27.06
C THR A 116 -12.95 -1.78 28.05
N GLY A 117 -13.96 -2.53 27.61
CA GLY A 117 -15.13 -2.86 28.42
C GLY A 117 -16.07 -1.68 28.68
N ALA A 118 -15.85 -0.52 28.05
CA ALA A 118 -16.72 0.65 28.24
C ALA A 118 -18.17 0.33 27.81
N MET A 119 -19.14 0.71 28.63
CA MET A 119 -20.56 0.56 28.28
C MET A 119 -20.95 1.60 27.24
N ILE A 120 -21.47 1.14 26.10
CA ILE A 120 -21.93 1.98 24.99
C ILE A 120 -23.42 2.27 25.14
N TYR A 121 -24.22 1.21 25.29
CA TYR A 121 -25.67 1.35 25.29
C TYR A 121 -26.33 0.34 26.22
N MET A 122 -27.43 0.72 26.84
CA MET A 122 -28.28 -0.16 27.63
C MET A 122 -29.74 0.25 27.47
N ASN A 123 -30.61 -0.72 27.20
CA ASN A 123 -32.06 -0.49 27.18
C ASN A 123 -32.82 -1.81 27.36
N ARG A 124 -34.10 -1.75 27.71
CA ARG A 124 -34.99 -2.91 27.71
C ARG A 124 -35.63 -3.07 26.33
N ILE A 125 -35.37 -4.20 25.67
CA ILE A 125 -35.84 -4.47 24.31
C ILE A 125 -36.96 -5.50 24.24
N SER A 126 -37.21 -6.23 25.33
CA SER A 126 -38.28 -7.22 25.41
C SER A 126 -38.88 -7.26 26.82
N SER A 127 -40.20 -7.38 26.91
CA SER A 127 -40.87 -7.68 28.18
C SER A 127 -40.67 -9.13 28.61
N GLU A 128 -40.43 -10.02 27.64
CA GLU A 128 -40.25 -11.46 27.81
C GLU A 128 -38.78 -11.88 27.68
N THR A 129 -38.41 -13.00 28.29
CA THR A 129 -37.09 -13.59 28.13
C THR A 129 -36.82 -13.96 26.67
N ILE A 130 -35.67 -13.50 26.16
CA ILE A 130 -35.10 -13.90 24.87
C ILE A 130 -34.30 -15.19 25.12
N PHE A 131 -34.96 -16.34 24.98
CA PHE A 131 -34.44 -17.62 25.47
C PHE A 131 -33.40 -18.26 24.54
N VAL A 132 -33.34 -17.84 23.29
CA VAL A 132 -32.35 -18.31 22.32
C VAL A 132 -31.81 -17.12 21.53
N THR A 133 -30.50 -17.09 21.33
CA THR A 133 -29.81 -16.04 20.58
C THR A 133 -28.66 -16.64 19.78
N THR A 134 -28.36 -16.04 18.63
CA THR A 134 -27.17 -16.33 17.85
C THR A 134 -26.59 -15.05 17.28
N GLN A 135 -25.34 -15.11 16.83
CA GLN A 135 -24.71 -14.01 16.11
C GLN A 135 -25.39 -13.82 14.75
N ASN A 136 -25.73 -12.57 14.42
CA ASN A 136 -26.20 -12.23 13.08
C ASN A 136 -25.00 -11.80 12.21
N LYS A 137 -24.50 -12.73 11.40
CA LYS A 137 -23.33 -12.50 10.53
C LYS A 137 -23.58 -11.48 9.43
N ASN A 138 -24.81 -11.27 9.01
CA ASN A 138 -25.12 -10.36 7.89
C ASN A 138 -24.95 -8.89 8.29
N ASN A 139 -25.23 -8.54 9.54
CA ASN A 139 -25.17 -7.16 10.03
C ASN A 139 -24.25 -6.98 11.25
N ASN A 140 -23.43 -7.97 11.58
CA ASN A 140 -22.53 -7.96 12.76
C ASN A 140 -23.26 -7.67 14.08
N GLY A 141 -24.49 -8.18 14.19
CA GLY A 141 -25.40 -7.98 15.31
C GLY A 141 -25.67 -9.26 16.10
N ILE A 142 -26.73 -9.21 16.89
CA ILE A 142 -27.32 -10.35 17.61
C ILE A 142 -28.76 -10.53 17.14
N ILE A 143 -29.18 -11.78 16.95
CA ILE A 143 -30.57 -12.14 16.68
C ILE A 143 -31.05 -13.11 17.75
N GLY A 144 -32.29 -12.96 18.21
CA GLY A 144 -32.87 -13.81 19.23
C GLY A 144 -34.38 -13.94 19.15
N VAL A 145 -34.92 -14.96 19.80
CA VAL A 145 -36.36 -15.24 19.87
C VAL A 145 -36.82 -15.17 21.32
N ASN A 146 -37.90 -14.42 21.57
CA ASN A 146 -38.50 -14.33 22.90
C ASN A 146 -39.66 -15.31 23.09
N ARG A 147 -40.13 -15.46 24.32
CA ARG A 147 -41.23 -16.39 24.67
C ARG A 147 -42.57 -16.08 23.99
N LYS A 148 -42.75 -14.89 23.44
CA LYS A 148 -43.90 -14.50 22.62
C LYS A 148 -43.76 -14.89 21.14
N GLY A 149 -42.64 -15.51 20.76
CA GLY A 149 -42.34 -15.88 19.37
C GLY A 149 -41.85 -14.70 18.51
N GLN A 150 -41.53 -13.54 19.10
CA GLN A 150 -40.98 -12.42 18.36
C GLN A 150 -39.49 -12.67 18.04
N VAL A 151 -39.10 -12.44 16.79
CA VAL A 151 -37.71 -12.49 16.34
C VAL A 151 -37.13 -11.07 16.39
N LEU A 152 -36.19 -10.84 17.29
CA LEU A 152 -35.57 -9.54 17.53
C LEU A 152 -34.15 -9.55 16.96
N THR A 153 -33.81 -8.54 16.18
CA THR A 153 -32.44 -8.32 15.67
C THR A 153 -31.94 -6.98 16.18
N ILE A 154 -30.72 -6.98 16.74
CA ILE A 154 -30.06 -5.78 17.26
C ILE A 154 -28.70 -5.66 16.59
N THR A 155 -28.37 -4.48 16.09
CA THR A 155 -27.05 -4.15 15.54
C THR A 155 -26.71 -2.68 15.80
N ILE A 156 -25.45 -2.31 15.59
CA ILE A 156 -24.98 -0.94 15.61
C ILE A 156 -25.54 -0.19 14.39
N ASN A 157 -26.09 1.00 14.63
CA ASN A 157 -26.42 1.94 13.57
C ASN A 157 -25.19 2.79 13.25
N GLU A 158 -24.58 2.57 12.08
CA GLU A 158 -23.32 3.18 11.66
C GLU A 158 -23.37 4.70 11.52
N GLU A 159 -24.54 5.27 11.23
CA GLU A 159 -24.72 6.72 11.04
C GLU A 159 -24.81 7.49 12.37
N THR A 160 -25.33 6.85 13.42
CA THR A 160 -25.69 7.52 14.67
C THR A 160 -24.83 7.12 15.86
N VAL A 161 -24.13 5.98 15.80
CA VAL A 161 -23.32 5.48 16.93
C VAL A 161 -22.20 6.44 17.31
N ILE A 162 -21.51 7.03 16.33
CA ILE A 162 -20.40 7.96 16.60
C ILE A 162 -20.91 9.28 17.20
N PRO A 163 -21.90 9.97 16.60
CA PRO A 163 -22.54 11.12 17.23
C PRO A 163 -23.03 10.82 18.65
N TYR A 164 -23.63 9.65 18.89
CA TYR A 164 -24.13 9.25 20.20
C TYR A 164 -23.00 9.11 21.23
N ILE A 165 -21.90 8.43 20.89
CA ILE A 165 -20.75 8.26 21.80
C ILE A 165 -20.11 9.62 22.13
N VAL A 166 -19.99 10.51 21.15
CA VAL A 166 -19.37 11.84 21.35
C VAL A 166 -20.28 12.77 22.16
N SER A 167 -21.54 12.90 21.78
CA SER A 167 -22.46 13.88 22.38
C SER A 167 -23.08 13.39 23.69
N THR A 168 -23.49 12.12 23.76
CA THR A 168 -24.20 11.56 24.93
C THR A 168 -23.22 10.97 25.93
N LEU A 169 -22.34 10.07 25.49
CA LEU A 169 -21.39 9.41 26.40
C LEU A 169 -20.18 10.30 26.73
N LYS A 170 -19.94 11.37 25.96
CA LYS A 170 -18.77 12.26 26.09
C LYS A 170 -17.45 11.49 26.09
N ASN A 171 -17.38 10.40 25.32
CA ASN A 171 -16.22 9.52 25.27
C ASN A 171 -15.58 9.54 23.88
N LEU A 172 -14.80 10.59 23.61
CA LEU A 172 -14.16 10.80 22.31
C LEU A 172 -13.17 9.67 21.95
N ASP A 173 -12.41 9.17 22.93
CA ASP A 173 -11.40 8.13 22.70
C ASP A 173 -12.05 6.81 22.22
N LEU A 174 -13.21 6.46 22.80
CA LEU A 174 -14.01 5.32 22.33
C LEU A 174 -14.56 5.55 20.92
N ALA A 175 -15.03 6.76 20.60
CA ALA A 175 -15.52 7.07 19.26
C ALA A 175 -14.42 6.90 18.21
N ILE A 176 -13.22 7.42 18.48
CA ILE A 176 -12.05 7.29 17.60
C ILE A 176 -11.64 5.83 17.42
N SER A 177 -11.54 5.07 18.52
CA SER A 177 -11.19 3.64 18.43
C SER A 177 -12.23 2.87 17.64
N LEU A 178 -13.53 3.08 17.92
CA LEU A 178 -14.61 2.40 17.23
C LEU A 178 -14.63 2.72 15.73
N THR A 179 -14.47 3.99 15.36
CA THR A 179 -14.35 4.40 13.95
C THR A 179 -13.13 3.76 13.30
N GLY A 180 -11.96 3.86 13.91
CA GLY A 180 -10.72 3.34 13.33
C GLY A 180 -10.79 1.84 13.08
N ARG A 181 -11.47 1.08 13.95
CA ARG A 181 -11.64 -0.38 13.81
C ARG A 181 -12.68 -0.75 12.76
N ALA A 182 -13.81 -0.02 12.69
CA ALA A 182 -14.96 -0.39 11.87
C ALA A 182 -15.15 0.44 10.59
N ASN A 183 -14.27 1.42 10.35
CA ASN A 183 -14.31 2.37 9.24
C ASN A 183 -15.68 3.07 9.09
N LEU A 184 -16.19 3.61 10.21
CA LEU A 184 -17.51 4.24 10.29
C LEU A 184 -17.51 5.67 9.70
N PRO A 185 -18.60 6.11 9.06
CA PRO A 185 -18.72 7.46 8.51
C PRO A 185 -18.86 8.54 9.60
N GLY A 186 -18.47 9.78 9.29
CA GLY A 186 -18.67 10.94 10.17
C GLY A 186 -17.60 11.10 11.25
N ALA A 187 -16.41 10.55 11.01
CA ALA A 187 -15.30 10.63 11.95
C ALA A 187 -14.18 11.54 11.49
N GLU A 188 -14.17 11.94 10.22
CA GLU A 188 -13.19 12.88 9.66
C GLU A 188 -13.10 14.14 10.53
N ASP A 189 -14.25 14.70 10.92
CA ASP A 189 -14.35 15.89 11.77
C ASP A 189 -13.80 15.65 13.18
N LEU A 190 -13.98 14.45 13.74
CA LEU A 190 -13.45 14.09 15.07
C LEU A 190 -11.94 13.97 15.04
N PHE A 191 -11.39 13.31 14.02
CA PHE A 191 -9.95 13.19 13.81
C PHE A 191 -9.32 14.58 13.59
N MET A 192 -9.94 15.44 12.78
CA MET A 192 -9.53 16.84 12.58
C MET A 192 -9.55 17.63 13.90
N THR A 193 -10.62 17.54 14.67
CA THR A 193 -10.75 18.26 15.95
C THR A 193 -9.68 17.85 16.94
N GLN A 194 -9.43 16.53 17.07
CA GLN A 194 -8.42 16.03 18.00
C GLN A 194 -7.00 16.34 17.51
N PHE A 195 -6.76 16.25 16.19
CA PHE A 195 -5.52 16.66 15.57
C PHE A 195 -5.20 18.12 15.91
N ASN A 196 -6.15 19.03 15.65
CA ASN A 196 -6.00 20.46 15.95
C ASN A 196 -5.74 20.69 17.45
N ARG A 197 -6.48 20.01 18.33
CA ARG A 197 -6.26 20.11 19.78
C ARG A 197 -4.84 19.73 20.20
N TYR A 198 -4.30 18.61 19.72
CA TYR A 198 -2.92 18.22 20.04
C TYR A 198 -1.90 19.14 19.39
N PHE A 199 -2.20 19.65 18.19
CA PHE A 199 -1.34 20.56 17.45
C PHE A 199 -1.21 21.92 18.16
N GLU A 200 -2.32 22.49 18.62
CA GLU A 200 -2.37 23.74 19.39
C GLU A 200 -1.68 23.61 20.76
N GLN A 201 -1.75 22.43 21.39
CA GLN A 201 -1.03 22.12 22.63
C GLN A 201 0.49 21.94 22.42
N GLY A 202 0.99 22.00 21.18
CA GLY A 202 2.39 21.74 20.86
C GLY A 202 2.79 20.26 20.99
N ASN A 203 1.82 19.35 21.10
CA ASN A 203 2.07 17.91 21.18
C ASN A 203 2.08 17.28 19.78
N TYR A 204 3.11 17.63 19.00
CA TYR A 204 3.23 17.24 17.59
C TYR A 204 3.30 15.73 17.37
N LYS A 205 3.93 14.98 18.28
CA LYS A 205 3.99 13.52 18.18
C LYS A 205 2.60 12.87 18.27
N GLN A 206 1.75 13.33 19.19
CA GLN A 206 0.38 12.80 19.29
C GLN A 206 -0.48 13.24 18.10
N ALA A 207 -0.33 14.49 17.64
CA ALA A 207 -1.00 14.95 16.42
C ALA A 207 -0.62 14.07 15.21
N ALA A 208 0.65 13.70 15.06
CA ALA A 208 1.10 12.80 14.00
C ALA A 208 0.50 11.39 14.12
N ILE A 209 0.32 10.85 15.34
CA ILE A 209 -0.35 9.57 15.56
C ILE A 209 -1.81 9.64 15.09
N ILE A 210 -2.55 10.71 15.44
CA ILE A 210 -3.92 10.92 14.97
C ILE A 210 -3.97 11.00 13.44
N ALA A 211 -3.07 11.78 12.83
CA ALA A 211 -2.99 11.89 11.37
C ALA A 211 -2.68 10.55 10.70
N SER A 212 -1.79 9.74 11.29
CA SER A 212 -1.47 8.40 10.76
C SER A 212 -2.66 7.44 10.85
N ASN A 213 -3.55 7.60 11.84
CA ASN A 213 -4.70 6.76 12.14
C ASN A 213 -6.00 7.21 11.46
N SER A 214 -5.99 8.33 10.74
CA SER A 214 -7.19 8.87 10.11
C SER A 214 -7.81 7.90 9.09
N PRO A 215 -9.11 7.61 9.16
CA PRO A 215 -9.83 6.83 8.16
C PRO A 215 -9.66 7.45 6.77
N GLY A 216 -9.50 6.60 5.74
CA GLY A 216 -9.37 7.07 4.35
C GLY A 216 -8.18 8.00 4.08
N GLN A 217 -7.20 8.09 4.97
CA GLN A 217 -6.08 9.04 4.87
C GLN A 217 -6.51 10.52 4.90
N SER A 218 -7.65 10.85 5.50
CA SER A 218 -8.20 12.21 5.52
C SER A 218 -7.27 13.28 6.13
N LEU A 219 -6.36 12.88 7.03
CA LEU A 219 -5.34 13.76 7.61
C LEU A 219 -3.95 13.61 6.97
N ARG A 220 -3.74 12.69 6.02
CA ARG A 220 -2.45 12.50 5.34
C ARG A 220 -2.41 13.30 4.03
N THR A 221 -2.60 14.61 4.16
CA THR A 221 -2.77 15.55 3.06
C THR A 221 -1.65 16.59 3.04
N ALA A 222 -1.52 17.28 1.90
CA ALA A 222 -0.58 18.40 1.77
C ALA A 222 -0.81 19.51 2.82
N GLN A 223 -2.07 19.72 3.23
CA GLN A 223 -2.41 20.70 4.27
C GLN A 223 -1.79 20.34 5.61
N THR A 224 -1.96 19.08 6.05
CA THR A 224 -1.35 18.59 7.30
C THR A 224 0.17 18.68 7.27
N ILE A 225 0.79 18.31 6.14
CA ILE A 225 2.25 18.43 5.95
C ILE A 225 2.69 19.89 6.10
N ASN A 226 1.98 20.83 5.47
CA ASN A 226 2.28 22.25 5.56
C ASN A 226 2.12 22.80 6.98
N MET A 227 1.12 22.34 7.73
CA MET A 227 0.99 22.67 9.16
C MET A 227 2.25 22.23 9.92
N PHE A 228 2.68 20.97 9.78
CA PHE A 228 3.89 20.48 10.47
C PHE A 228 5.19 21.18 10.02
N LYS A 229 5.28 21.64 8.78
CA LYS A 229 6.42 22.43 8.29
C LYS A 229 6.50 23.82 8.93
N GLN A 230 5.34 24.46 9.15
CA GLN A 230 5.24 25.81 9.72
C GLN A 230 5.24 25.82 11.25
N ALA A 231 5.06 24.65 11.88
CA ALA A 231 5.00 24.51 13.32
C ALA A 231 6.29 24.96 14.01
N PRO A 232 6.21 25.74 15.12
CA PRO A 232 7.39 26.15 15.87
C PRO A 232 8.10 24.94 16.49
N GLN A 233 9.43 24.90 16.34
CA GLN A 233 10.25 23.87 16.96
C GLN A 233 10.43 24.15 18.46
N GLN A 234 10.13 23.15 19.31
CA GLN A 234 10.38 23.26 20.75
C GLN A 234 11.87 23.00 21.04
N GLN A 235 12.45 23.74 21.99
CA GLN A 235 13.85 23.55 22.37
C GLN A 235 14.12 22.11 22.83
N GLY A 236 15.16 21.49 22.27
CA GLY A 236 15.56 20.12 22.60
C GLY A 236 14.75 19.01 21.92
N SER A 237 13.72 19.32 21.13
CA SER A 237 12.97 18.32 20.36
C SER A 237 13.29 18.37 18.85
N PRO A 238 13.12 17.24 18.12
CA PRO A 238 13.25 17.24 16.67
C PRO A 238 12.21 18.15 16.01
N ALA A 239 12.51 18.68 14.82
CA ALA A 239 11.56 19.48 14.06
C ALA A 239 10.19 18.75 13.91
N PRO A 240 9.04 19.44 14.07
CA PRO A 240 7.72 18.80 14.06
C PRO A 240 7.45 17.94 12.82
N ILE A 241 7.89 18.40 11.64
CA ILE A 241 7.79 17.65 10.39
C ILE A 241 8.56 16.32 10.40
N LEU A 242 9.72 16.26 11.07
CA LEU A 242 10.48 15.01 11.22
C LEU A 242 9.78 14.05 12.18
N GLN A 243 9.13 14.58 13.23
CA GLN A 243 8.32 13.75 14.13
C GLN A 243 7.13 13.13 13.38
N TYR A 244 6.49 13.90 12.50
CA TYR A 244 5.42 13.41 11.62
C TYR A 244 5.88 12.23 10.77
N PHE A 245 6.94 12.42 9.96
CA PHE A 245 7.44 11.34 9.11
C PHE A 245 7.95 10.13 9.89
N SER A 246 8.57 10.33 11.06
CA SER A 246 9.00 9.22 11.92
C SER A 246 7.82 8.33 12.33
N VAL A 247 6.70 8.93 12.78
CA VAL A 247 5.50 8.17 13.17
C VAL A 247 4.90 7.42 11.99
N LEU A 248 4.85 8.04 10.82
CA LEU A 248 4.31 7.40 9.63
C LEU A 248 5.19 6.25 9.12
N LEU A 249 6.51 6.41 9.13
CA LEU A 249 7.47 5.37 8.75
C LEU A 249 7.42 4.17 9.72
N ASP A 250 7.21 4.41 11.01
CA ASP A 250 7.02 3.34 12.00
C ASP A 250 5.73 2.55 11.72
N LYS A 251 4.65 3.26 11.36
CA LYS A 251 3.35 2.64 11.11
C LYS A 251 3.28 1.88 9.78
N GLY A 252 3.86 2.41 8.70
CA GLY A 252 3.67 1.82 7.38
C GLY A 252 4.38 2.54 6.23
N LYS A 253 3.76 2.44 5.06
CA LYS A 253 4.25 3.02 3.80
C LYS A 253 3.72 4.46 3.64
N LEU A 254 4.63 5.37 3.29
CA LEU A 254 4.31 6.75 2.92
C LEU A 254 3.58 6.80 1.58
N ASN A 255 2.69 7.78 1.42
CA ASN A 255 2.06 8.06 0.14
C ASN A 255 3.00 8.87 -0.78
N ALA A 256 2.64 9.03 -2.05
CA ALA A 256 3.49 9.71 -3.03
C ALA A 256 3.90 11.14 -2.60
N LEU A 257 2.97 11.93 -2.07
CA LEU A 257 3.24 13.30 -1.60
C LEU A 257 4.21 13.30 -0.41
N GLU A 258 3.96 12.45 0.58
CA GLU A 258 4.81 12.30 1.75
C GLU A 258 6.23 11.81 1.39
N SER A 259 6.35 10.88 0.44
CA SER A 259 7.63 10.39 -0.06
C SER A 259 8.46 11.52 -0.67
N ILE A 260 7.85 12.38 -1.49
CA ILE A 260 8.53 13.52 -2.12
C ILE A 260 8.96 14.53 -1.06
N GLU A 261 8.07 14.85 -0.12
CA GLU A 261 8.33 15.82 0.93
C GLU A 261 9.42 15.38 1.91
N LEU A 262 9.48 14.08 2.21
CA LEU A 262 10.57 13.49 2.99
C LEU A 262 11.88 13.45 2.20
N ALA A 263 11.83 13.09 0.90
CA ALA A 263 13.03 12.93 0.08
C ALA A 263 13.69 14.26 -0.30
N THR A 264 12.92 15.32 -0.49
CA THR A 264 13.41 16.65 -0.92
C THR A 264 14.58 17.17 -0.08
N PRO A 265 14.47 17.30 1.26
CA PRO A 265 15.58 17.77 2.08
C PRO A 265 16.75 16.76 2.14
N VAL A 266 16.47 15.46 2.03
CA VAL A 266 17.49 14.40 2.06
C VAL A 266 18.37 14.44 0.81
N VAL A 267 17.76 14.67 -0.36
CA VAL A 267 18.45 14.86 -1.64
C VAL A 267 19.25 16.16 -1.64
N GLN A 268 18.68 17.27 -1.16
CA GLN A 268 19.40 18.55 -1.05
C GLN A 268 20.66 18.45 -0.16
N GLN A 269 20.62 17.59 0.87
CA GLN A 269 21.76 17.31 1.75
C GLN A 269 22.72 16.23 1.21
N GLY A 270 22.46 15.66 0.03
CA GLY A 270 23.28 14.60 -0.57
C GLY A 270 23.24 13.26 0.18
N ARG A 271 22.21 13.02 1.01
CA ARG A 271 22.08 11.82 1.86
C ARG A 271 21.26 10.70 1.19
N THR A 272 21.54 10.40 -0.07
CA THR A 272 20.77 9.43 -0.89
C THR A 272 20.73 8.01 -0.30
N GLN A 273 21.70 7.65 0.53
CA GLN A 273 21.74 6.37 1.27
C GLN A 273 20.47 6.12 2.13
N LEU A 274 19.84 7.18 2.64
CA LEU A 274 18.59 7.06 3.40
C LEU A 274 17.42 6.65 2.49
N ILE A 275 17.37 7.22 1.28
CA ILE A 275 16.35 6.91 0.28
C ILE A 275 16.49 5.46 -0.18
N GLU A 276 17.72 5.01 -0.44
CA GLU A 276 17.99 3.60 -0.74
C GLU A 276 17.48 2.66 0.35
N ARG A 277 17.73 2.98 1.61
CA ARG A 277 17.27 2.19 2.74
C ARG A 277 15.74 2.11 2.78
N TRP A 278 15.05 3.25 2.68
CA TRP A 278 13.58 3.28 2.70
C TRP A 278 12.95 2.59 1.48
N LEU A 279 13.60 2.63 0.32
CA LEU A 279 13.18 1.88 -0.88
C LEU A 279 13.34 0.36 -0.69
N LYS A 280 14.44 -0.09 -0.09
CA LYS A 280 14.66 -1.52 0.24
C LYS A 280 13.66 -2.02 1.27
N GLU A 281 13.30 -1.19 2.24
CA GLU A 281 12.30 -1.49 3.27
C GLU A 281 10.83 -1.33 2.78
N ASN A 282 10.61 -0.97 1.51
CA ASN A 282 9.29 -0.71 0.91
C ASN A 282 8.46 0.34 1.69
N LYS A 283 9.13 1.36 2.23
CA LYS A 283 8.53 2.42 3.05
C LYS A 283 8.04 3.61 2.25
N LEU A 284 8.51 3.79 1.02
CA LEU A 284 8.14 4.91 0.14
C LEU A 284 7.22 4.44 -0.97
N GLU A 285 6.15 5.18 -1.23
CA GLU A 285 5.47 5.13 -2.51
C GLU A 285 6.30 5.84 -3.57
N CYS A 286 6.59 5.14 -4.66
CA CYS A 286 7.42 5.61 -5.76
C CYS A 286 6.54 6.33 -6.79
N SER A 287 6.95 7.53 -7.18
CA SER A 287 6.30 8.33 -8.22
C SER A 287 7.34 8.82 -9.24
N GLU A 288 6.87 9.31 -10.37
CA GLU A 288 7.72 9.94 -11.38
C GLU A 288 8.46 11.16 -10.80
N GLU A 289 7.76 12.03 -10.09
CA GLU A 289 8.32 13.22 -9.45
C GLU A 289 9.44 12.88 -8.45
N LEU A 290 9.27 11.80 -7.67
CA LEU A 290 10.30 11.31 -6.76
C LEU A 290 11.55 10.85 -7.53
N GLY A 291 11.35 10.16 -8.65
CA GLY A 291 12.44 9.74 -9.52
C GLY A 291 13.19 10.92 -10.12
N ASP A 292 12.47 11.94 -10.62
CA ASP A 292 13.04 13.16 -11.20
C ASP A 292 13.88 13.94 -10.18
N LEU A 293 13.45 13.96 -8.92
CA LEU A 293 14.17 14.59 -7.82
C LEU A 293 15.51 13.87 -7.52
N VAL A 294 15.50 12.54 -7.53
CA VAL A 294 16.70 11.72 -7.25
C VAL A 294 17.66 11.64 -8.45
N ARG A 295 17.14 11.68 -9.68
CA ARG A 295 17.93 11.56 -10.93
C ARG A 295 19.02 12.63 -11.06
N ARG A 296 18.82 13.80 -10.45
CA ARG A 296 19.81 14.90 -10.43
C ARG A 296 21.10 14.54 -9.70
N ILE A 297 21.05 13.53 -8.83
CA ILE A 297 22.19 13.09 -8.01
C ILE A 297 22.63 11.68 -8.40
N ASP A 298 21.67 10.76 -8.60
CA ASP A 298 21.96 9.36 -8.90
C ASP A 298 20.93 8.77 -9.88
N THR A 299 21.37 8.58 -11.12
CA THR A 299 20.57 7.99 -12.20
C THR A 299 20.22 6.51 -11.96
N MET A 300 21.10 5.74 -11.32
CA MET A 300 20.83 4.32 -11.04
C MET A 300 19.77 4.16 -9.94
N LEU A 301 19.83 5.00 -8.90
CA LEU A 301 18.81 5.03 -7.87
C LEU A 301 17.46 5.49 -8.45
N ALA A 302 17.47 6.53 -9.29
CA ALA A 302 16.27 7.02 -9.97
C ALA A 302 15.61 5.95 -10.85
N LEU A 303 16.39 5.18 -11.63
CA LEU A 303 15.89 4.04 -12.39
C LEU A 303 15.13 3.06 -11.50
N SER A 304 15.64 2.77 -10.30
CA SER A 304 14.99 1.86 -9.36
C SER A 304 13.65 2.41 -8.83
N ILE A 305 13.50 3.72 -8.75
CA ILE A 305 12.27 4.42 -8.36
C ILE A 305 11.27 4.38 -9.52
N TYR A 306 11.69 4.76 -10.74
CA TYR A 306 10.80 4.75 -11.92
C TYR A 306 10.27 3.34 -12.24
N LEU A 307 11.10 2.30 -12.06
CA LEU A 307 10.66 0.90 -12.21
C LEU A 307 9.53 0.54 -11.25
N ARG A 308 9.57 1.04 -10.00
CA ARG A 308 8.53 0.83 -8.99
C ARG A 308 7.31 1.73 -9.21
N ALA A 309 7.51 2.91 -9.78
CA ALA A 309 6.47 3.87 -10.14
C ALA A 309 5.76 3.52 -11.46
N THR A 310 6.20 2.48 -12.18
CA THR A 310 5.70 2.10 -13.51
C THR A 310 5.79 3.21 -14.56
N ALA A 311 6.76 4.13 -14.40
CA ALA A 311 6.99 5.25 -15.31
C ALA A 311 7.85 4.81 -16.51
N SER A 312 7.26 4.05 -17.43
CA SER A 312 7.96 3.37 -18.54
C SER A 312 8.82 4.28 -19.40
N GLU A 313 8.35 5.49 -19.71
CA GLU A 313 9.10 6.46 -20.51
C GLU A 313 10.42 6.85 -19.83
N LYS A 314 10.37 7.20 -18.55
CA LYS A 314 11.55 7.58 -17.75
C LYS A 314 12.49 6.41 -17.51
N VAL A 315 11.96 5.20 -17.32
CA VAL A 315 12.78 3.97 -17.24
C VAL A 315 13.62 3.80 -18.50
N VAL A 316 13.01 3.96 -19.68
CA VAL A 316 13.70 3.83 -20.96
C VAL A 316 14.73 4.94 -21.15
N GLN A 317 14.39 6.19 -20.78
CA GLN A 317 15.36 7.29 -20.78
C GLN A 317 16.57 6.98 -19.90
N CYS A 318 16.36 6.49 -18.67
CA CYS A 318 17.47 6.12 -17.78
C CYS A 318 18.30 4.96 -18.32
N PHE A 319 17.70 3.94 -18.93
CA PHE A 319 18.47 2.87 -19.57
C PHE A 319 19.29 3.38 -20.76
N ALA A 320 18.76 4.32 -21.55
CA ALA A 320 19.49 4.92 -22.67
C ALA A 320 20.69 5.75 -22.17
N GLU A 321 20.51 6.55 -21.12
CA GLU A 321 21.59 7.33 -20.48
C GLU A 321 22.68 6.44 -19.88
N LEU A 322 22.29 5.27 -19.33
CA LEU A 322 23.22 4.29 -18.78
C LEU A 322 23.85 3.37 -19.85
N GLY A 323 23.49 3.54 -21.13
CA GLY A 323 23.97 2.70 -22.24
C GLY A 323 23.47 1.24 -22.20
N GLN A 324 22.41 0.94 -21.45
CA GLN A 324 21.90 -0.42 -21.23
C GLN A 324 20.79 -0.78 -22.23
N PHE A 325 21.08 -0.69 -23.52
CA PHE A 325 20.08 -0.83 -24.60
C PHE A 325 19.36 -2.18 -24.65
N GLY A 326 20.07 -3.28 -24.39
CA GLY A 326 19.42 -4.61 -24.34
C GLY A 326 18.33 -4.70 -23.27
N LYS A 327 18.46 -3.95 -22.17
CA LYS A 327 17.43 -3.91 -21.11
C LYS A 327 16.20 -3.09 -21.51
N ILE A 328 16.31 -2.15 -22.44
CA ILE A 328 15.17 -1.39 -22.97
C ILE A 328 14.21 -2.35 -23.67
N ILE A 329 14.73 -3.23 -24.54
CA ILE A 329 13.93 -4.21 -25.27
C ILE A 329 13.33 -5.24 -24.31
N ALA A 330 14.12 -5.75 -23.37
CA ALA A 330 13.62 -6.68 -22.36
C ALA A 330 12.51 -6.07 -21.48
N TYR A 331 12.63 -4.79 -21.12
CA TYR A 331 11.62 -4.06 -20.37
C TYR A 331 10.34 -3.86 -21.20
N SER A 332 10.48 -3.41 -22.45
CA SER A 332 9.39 -3.23 -23.41
C SER A 332 8.54 -4.51 -23.55
N LYS A 333 9.19 -5.65 -23.74
CA LYS A 333 8.52 -6.97 -23.83
C LYS A 333 7.82 -7.37 -22.53
N LYS A 334 8.47 -7.14 -21.38
CA LYS A 334 7.94 -7.57 -20.08
C LYS A 334 6.70 -6.77 -19.65
N PHE A 335 6.65 -5.49 -19.98
CA PHE A 335 5.58 -4.57 -19.55
C PHE A 335 4.62 -4.18 -20.69
N ASP A 336 4.72 -4.84 -21.85
CA ASP A 336 3.95 -4.54 -23.07
C ASP A 336 3.94 -3.03 -23.41
N TYR A 337 5.09 -2.39 -23.22
CA TYR A 337 5.29 -0.97 -23.49
C TYR A 337 6.02 -0.82 -24.81
N LYS A 338 5.57 0.06 -25.71
CA LYS A 338 6.25 0.37 -26.98
C LYS A 338 6.99 1.71 -26.87
N PRO A 339 8.33 1.70 -26.69
CA PRO A 339 9.11 2.92 -26.67
C PRO A 339 9.13 3.59 -28.04
N ASN A 340 9.31 4.91 -28.05
CA ASN A 340 9.62 5.64 -29.28
C ASN A 340 11.10 5.43 -29.65
N TYR A 341 11.39 4.28 -30.27
CA TYR A 341 12.74 3.93 -30.73
C TYR A 341 13.39 4.98 -31.64
N PRO A 342 12.66 5.62 -32.60
CA PRO A 342 13.18 6.75 -33.36
C PRO A 342 13.74 7.90 -32.50
N MET A 343 12.99 8.30 -31.47
CA MET A 343 13.42 9.38 -30.57
C MET A 343 14.65 8.98 -29.73
N ILE A 344 14.69 7.74 -29.25
CA ILE A 344 15.85 7.21 -28.51
C ILE A 344 17.09 7.18 -29.39
N LEU A 345 16.94 6.72 -30.65
CA LEU A 345 18.02 6.68 -31.63
C LEU A 345 18.55 8.09 -31.95
N SER A 346 17.65 9.04 -32.20
CA SER A 346 18.01 10.45 -32.43
C SER A 346 18.80 11.04 -31.28
N ASN A 347 18.39 10.79 -30.03
CA ASN A 347 19.12 11.26 -28.86
C ASN A 347 20.47 10.55 -28.70
N LEU A 348 20.52 9.25 -29.00
CA LEU A 348 21.75 8.46 -28.89
C LEU A 348 22.85 8.97 -29.82
N ILE A 349 22.50 9.37 -31.05
CA ILE A 349 23.45 9.95 -32.01
C ILE A 349 24.14 11.19 -31.43
N GLN A 350 23.42 12.03 -30.69
CA GLN A 350 23.98 13.25 -30.10
C GLN A 350 24.87 12.99 -28.88
N ILE A 351 24.57 11.94 -28.12
CA ILE A 351 25.23 11.65 -26.84
C ILE A 351 26.41 10.69 -27.03
N ASN A 352 26.23 9.64 -27.83
CA ASN A 352 27.22 8.58 -28.05
C ASN A 352 27.00 7.88 -29.41
N ALA A 353 27.76 8.31 -30.42
CA ALA A 353 27.71 7.76 -31.77
C ALA A 353 28.13 6.27 -31.85
N GLU A 354 29.11 5.83 -31.05
CA GLU A 354 29.62 4.45 -31.07
C GLU A 354 28.56 3.41 -30.66
N ALA A 355 27.63 3.82 -29.79
CA ALA A 355 26.56 2.95 -29.31
C ALA A 355 25.41 2.77 -30.30
N VAL A 356 25.38 3.53 -31.40
CA VAL A 356 24.24 3.52 -32.32
C VAL A 356 24.16 2.25 -33.14
N THR A 357 25.27 1.82 -33.76
CA THR A 357 25.28 0.61 -34.60
C THR A 357 24.84 -0.65 -33.82
N PRO A 358 25.36 -0.92 -32.59
CA PRO A 358 24.86 -2.00 -31.75
C PRO A 358 23.37 -1.88 -31.40
N PHE A 359 22.88 -0.67 -31.16
CA PHE A 359 21.47 -0.46 -30.82
C PHE A 359 20.55 -0.71 -32.02
N VAL A 360 20.91 -0.21 -33.21
CA VAL A 360 20.14 -0.45 -34.44
C VAL A 360 20.11 -1.93 -34.78
N GLN A 361 21.23 -2.65 -34.65
CA GLN A 361 21.27 -4.10 -34.85
C GLN A 361 20.33 -4.84 -33.89
N LEU A 362 20.23 -4.42 -32.62
CA LEU A 362 19.28 -4.98 -31.67
C LEU A 362 17.82 -4.72 -32.06
N LEU A 363 17.51 -3.57 -32.65
CA LEU A 363 16.14 -3.23 -33.08
C LEU A 363 15.71 -3.97 -34.35
N LEU A 364 16.65 -4.24 -35.26
CA LEU A 364 16.40 -4.93 -36.52
C LEU A 364 16.33 -6.46 -36.34
N ASN A 365 17.18 -7.02 -35.49
CA ASN A 365 17.34 -8.46 -35.30
C ASN A 365 16.55 -9.02 -34.09
N ASP A 366 15.55 -8.31 -33.58
CA ASP A 366 14.77 -8.78 -32.46
C ASP A 366 13.92 -10.02 -32.83
N GLU A 367 13.84 -10.99 -31.92
CA GLU A 367 13.09 -12.25 -32.11
C GLU A 367 11.59 -12.05 -32.40
N SER A 368 11.01 -10.93 -31.95
CA SER A 368 9.60 -10.59 -32.16
C SER A 368 9.36 -9.83 -33.46
N GLY A 369 10.40 -9.66 -34.28
CA GLY A 369 10.37 -8.90 -35.52
C GLY A 369 10.93 -7.49 -35.36
N GLN A 370 11.03 -6.81 -36.50
CA GLN A 370 11.63 -5.49 -36.62
C GLN A 370 10.91 -4.43 -35.75
N LEU A 371 11.65 -3.79 -34.84
CA LEU A 371 11.10 -2.82 -33.86
C LEU A 371 11.13 -1.36 -34.35
N ILE A 372 11.85 -1.07 -35.43
CA ILE A 372 11.95 0.26 -36.05
C ILE A 372 11.83 0.16 -37.57
N GLU A 373 11.04 1.02 -38.19
CA GLU A 373 10.92 1.04 -39.65
C GLU A 373 12.25 1.45 -40.32
N ILE A 374 12.66 0.71 -41.36
CA ILE A 374 13.94 0.96 -42.07
C ILE A 374 13.99 2.38 -42.64
N PRO A 375 12.96 2.91 -43.34
CA PRO A 375 13.01 4.28 -43.87
C PRO A 375 13.24 5.33 -42.78
N THR A 376 12.51 5.23 -41.67
CA THR A 376 12.63 6.13 -40.51
C THR A 376 14.02 6.05 -39.90
N MET A 377 14.58 4.85 -39.76
CA MET A 377 15.96 4.64 -39.29
C MET A 377 16.98 5.29 -40.24
N MET A 378 16.83 5.13 -41.56
CA MET A 378 17.72 5.72 -42.57
C MET A 378 17.74 7.25 -42.47
N GLU A 379 16.57 7.89 -42.35
CA GLU A 379 16.47 9.35 -42.24
C GLU A 379 17.15 9.89 -40.98
N ILE A 380 17.01 9.18 -39.85
CA ILE A 380 17.64 9.57 -38.58
C ILE A 380 19.16 9.46 -38.65
N LEU A 381 19.70 8.36 -39.17
CA LEU A 381 21.15 8.19 -39.34
C LEU A 381 21.73 9.21 -40.34
N LEU A 382 21.02 9.48 -41.43
CA LEU A 382 21.42 10.47 -42.43
C LEU A 382 21.46 11.88 -41.83
N ARG A 383 20.42 12.28 -41.10
CA ARG A 383 20.37 13.58 -40.40
C ARG A 383 21.44 13.67 -39.32
N GLY A 384 21.79 12.54 -38.71
CA GLY A 384 22.88 12.39 -37.75
C GLY A 384 24.29 12.42 -38.35
N GLY A 385 24.43 12.42 -39.67
CA GLY A 385 25.73 12.38 -40.35
C GLY A 385 26.44 11.03 -40.31
N MET A 386 25.79 9.96 -39.86
CA MET A 386 26.40 8.63 -39.70
C MET A 386 26.26 7.78 -40.96
N ILE A 387 26.84 8.28 -42.05
CA ILE A 387 26.64 7.74 -43.41
C ILE A 387 27.38 6.41 -43.59
N GLN A 388 28.56 6.26 -42.98
CA GLN A 388 29.34 5.02 -43.04
C GLN A 388 28.61 3.89 -42.31
N ASP A 389 28.14 4.12 -41.08
CA ASP A 389 27.37 3.16 -40.31
C ASP A 389 26.04 2.82 -40.99
N LEU A 390 25.32 3.83 -41.49
CA LEU A 390 24.10 3.64 -42.28
C LEU A 390 24.35 2.69 -43.45
N THR A 391 25.42 2.91 -44.21
CA THR A 391 25.75 2.09 -45.38
C THR A 391 26.06 0.66 -44.96
N GLN A 392 26.84 0.46 -43.89
CA GLN A 392 27.15 -0.86 -43.38
C GLN A 392 25.90 -1.62 -42.89
N ILE A 393 25.03 -0.96 -42.13
CA ILE A 393 23.77 -1.53 -41.64
C ILE A 393 22.87 -1.91 -42.81
N MET A 394 22.70 -1.02 -43.79
CA MET A 394 21.82 -1.25 -44.93
C MET A 394 22.33 -2.34 -45.88
N LEU A 395 23.65 -2.48 -46.04
CA LEU A 395 24.22 -3.59 -46.80
C LEU A 395 23.90 -4.95 -46.16
N ASP A 396 23.88 -5.04 -44.83
CA ASP A 396 23.49 -6.27 -44.12
C ASP A 396 21.97 -6.53 -44.19
N VAL A 397 21.16 -5.47 -44.10
CA VAL A 397 19.69 -5.56 -44.23
C VAL A 397 19.28 -6.03 -45.63
N LEU A 398 19.90 -5.46 -46.68
CA LEU A 398 19.55 -5.70 -48.09
C LEU A 398 20.29 -6.88 -48.73
N LYS A 399 21.07 -7.65 -47.97
CA LYS A 399 21.94 -8.74 -48.49
C LYS A 399 21.20 -9.82 -49.28
N ASN A 400 19.90 -9.99 -49.03
CA ASN A 400 19.07 -10.99 -49.70
C ASN A 400 18.51 -10.49 -51.05
N ASN A 401 18.75 -9.22 -51.40
CA ASN A 401 18.43 -8.60 -52.68
C ASN A 401 16.99 -8.90 -53.16
N LYS A 402 16.00 -8.62 -52.30
CA LYS A 402 14.59 -8.87 -52.62
C LYS A 402 14.04 -7.76 -53.52
N GLU A 403 13.13 -8.11 -54.42
CA GLU A 403 12.47 -7.15 -55.32
C GLU A 403 11.66 -6.09 -54.55
N GLU A 404 11.01 -6.48 -53.45
CA GLU A 404 10.24 -5.60 -52.56
C GLU A 404 11.11 -4.49 -51.91
N GLU A 405 12.42 -4.71 -51.81
CA GLU A 405 13.38 -3.79 -51.20
C GLU A 405 14.02 -2.83 -52.24
N GLY A 406 13.62 -2.91 -53.52
CA GLY A 406 14.12 -2.06 -54.61
C GLY A 406 14.12 -0.54 -54.33
N PRO A 407 13.08 0.04 -53.69
CA PRO A 407 13.10 1.44 -53.28
C PRO A 407 14.18 1.76 -52.25
N LEU A 408 14.47 0.86 -51.31
CA LEU A 408 15.50 1.02 -50.28
C LEU A 408 16.91 0.90 -50.89
N GLN A 409 17.10 -0.03 -51.84
CA GLN A 409 18.33 -0.13 -52.63
C GLN A 409 18.59 1.16 -53.40
N THR A 410 17.54 1.71 -54.01
CA THR A 410 17.62 2.97 -54.76
C THR A 410 18.08 4.10 -53.84
N ARG A 411 17.42 4.24 -52.69
CA ARG A 411 17.70 5.29 -51.71
C ARG A 411 19.10 5.20 -51.11
N LEU A 412 19.59 3.99 -50.81
CA LEU A 412 20.95 3.79 -50.30
C LEU A 412 22.02 4.24 -51.31
N LEU A 413 21.82 3.93 -52.59
CA LEU A 413 22.69 4.35 -53.67
C LEU A 413 22.64 5.86 -53.88
N GLU A 414 21.45 6.48 -53.89
CA GLU A 414 21.31 7.95 -53.95
C GLU A 414 22.11 8.66 -52.84
N ILE A 415 22.02 8.16 -51.61
CA ILE A 415 22.76 8.72 -50.47
C ILE A 415 24.27 8.59 -50.69
N ASN A 416 24.77 7.42 -51.09
CA ASN A 416 26.20 7.22 -51.30
C ASN A 416 26.73 7.95 -52.53
N LEU A 417 25.99 8.05 -53.63
CA LEU A 417 26.41 8.81 -54.82
C LEU A 417 26.59 10.30 -54.50
N ASN A 418 25.72 10.87 -53.68
CA ASN A 418 25.81 12.29 -53.30
C ASN A 418 26.88 12.57 -52.24
N THR A 419 27.18 11.60 -51.36
CA THR A 419 28.01 11.87 -50.16
C THR A 419 29.33 11.10 -50.12
N ALA A 420 29.41 9.94 -50.74
CA ALA A 420 30.61 9.10 -50.81
C ALA A 420 30.69 8.31 -52.16
N PRO A 421 30.96 8.97 -53.30
CA PRO A 421 30.86 8.37 -54.64
C PRO A 421 31.68 7.09 -54.80
N ARG A 422 32.89 7.04 -54.23
CA ARG A 422 33.77 5.85 -54.27
C ARG A 422 33.14 4.61 -53.63
N VAL A 423 32.31 4.80 -52.60
CA VAL A 423 31.61 3.69 -51.92
C VAL A 423 30.43 3.24 -52.78
N ALA A 424 29.70 4.17 -53.39
CA ALA A 424 28.65 3.83 -54.35
C ALA A 424 29.20 3.03 -55.53
N ASP A 425 30.32 3.45 -56.11
CA ASP A 425 30.99 2.74 -57.22
C ASP A 425 31.39 1.31 -56.81
N ALA A 426 31.92 1.15 -55.61
CA ALA A 426 32.29 -0.17 -55.08
C ALA A 426 31.06 -1.08 -54.88
N ILE A 427 29.96 -0.54 -54.36
CA ILE A 427 28.70 -1.29 -54.18
C ILE A 427 28.12 -1.70 -55.55
N MET A 428 28.14 -0.80 -56.55
CA MET A 428 27.67 -1.08 -57.90
C MET A 428 28.55 -2.10 -58.62
N ALA A 429 29.88 -2.02 -58.46
CA ALA A 429 30.83 -2.94 -59.06
C ALA A 429 30.77 -4.36 -58.47
N GLN A 430 30.31 -4.51 -57.23
CA GLN A 430 30.11 -5.81 -56.59
C GLN A 430 28.80 -6.49 -57.00
N GLU A 431 27.96 -5.86 -57.83
CA GLU A 431 26.65 -6.37 -58.29
C GLU A 431 25.73 -6.86 -57.15
N VAL A 432 25.83 -6.26 -55.96
CA VAL A 432 25.12 -6.71 -54.74
C VAL A 432 23.61 -6.45 -54.83
N PHE A 433 23.17 -5.52 -55.66
CA PHE A 433 21.77 -5.10 -55.81
C PHE A 433 21.32 -5.16 -57.28
N SER A 434 20.09 -5.66 -57.53
CA SER A 434 19.54 -5.80 -58.89
C SER A 434 18.20 -5.09 -59.12
N HIS A 435 17.54 -4.60 -58.08
CA HIS A 435 16.16 -4.10 -58.14
C HIS A 435 16.02 -2.58 -57.93
N TYR A 436 17.13 -1.83 -57.96
CA TYR A 436 17.12 -0.38 -57.83
C TYR A 436 16.71 0.35 -59.13
N ASP A 437 16.16 1.55 -58.98
CA ASP A 437 15.76 2.41 -60.11
C ASP A 437 16.99 2.99 -60.83
N ARG A 438 17.31 2.39 -61.98
CA ARG A 438 18.44 2.79 -62.83
C ARG A 438 18.28 4.20 -63.40
N ALA A 439 17.06 4.72 -63.54
CA ALA A 439 16.84 6.07 -64.09
C ALA A 439 17.21 7.17 -63.08
N LYS A 440 17.09 6.89 -61.78
CA LYS A 440 17.49 7.82 -60.71
C LYS A 440 18.95 7.67 -60.27
N ASN A 441 19.48 6.45 -60.32
CA ASN A 441 20.84 6.15 -59.87
C ASN A 441 21.91 6.20 -60.97
N CYS A 442 21.51 6.47 -62.22
CA CYS A 442 22.45 6.68 -63.31
C CYS A 442 22.28 8.07 -63.92
N ILE A 443 23.05 9.08 -63.47
CA ILE A 443 23.39 10.25 -64.30
C ILE A 443 24.71 10.90 -63.80
N PRO A 444 25.66 11.31 -64.67
CA PRO A 444 26.33 10.62 -65.77
C PRO A 444 27.84 10.44 -65.48
N MET A 445 28.57 9.78 -66.40
CA MET A 445 30.03 9.76 -66.45
C MET A 445 30.67 11.15 -66.43
#